data_AF-G4YF79-F1
#
_entry.id   AF-G4YF79-F1
#
_cell.length_a   1.000
_cell.length_b   1.000
_cell.length_c   1.000
_cell.angle_alpha   90.00
_cell.angle_beta   90.00
_cell.angle_gamma   90.00
#
_symmetry.space_group_name_H-M   'P 1'
#
loop_
_entity.id
_entity.type
_entity.pdbx_description
1 polymer ?
#
loop_
_entity_poly.entity_id
_entity_poly.type
_entity_poly.pdbx_seq_one_letter_code
_entity_poly.pdbx_strand_id
1 'polypeptide(L)'
;MFLHIPTTNMYHQHYGVSSALATSGDDTITTIPDIFDWLNDTFVPQVFVTTDYNGAALPEDQWGRISTFNKVLGAVLFEVTYMQSGECDTPDFLADLYSSCYDPSTTTTDKFLISINTNASTAAELLTEKKDSGTWLDSSTQQMVVTVITLNAQLPGYAVTKLQFDFNDGGYVESSASTTSTLLDQYPSATPIVLDALVLAKHTAKAIGVWAFPDGWFAIDFFRGPIVYLFYITVLITQAVTVNSDFKRKLVALGNGGQTDSEASEMLASVTKSFRLIASLTVLLRLFATAAVLVLGLRILNTFRDHVGLSILTRTMVSAVHSFWTFSVIFAVVFVAFAAAGNVLFGDRVQDFSSLLNAMKSCVNMIYGDFDFDSIKDIDYSVVYYWSYMAMETFVLLNIVLAIVVDAYQE
;
A
#
# COMPACT_ATOMS: atom_id res chain seq x y z
N MET A 1 -2.24 -20.47 -7.06
CA MET A 1 -1.75 -19.07 -7.03
C MET A 1 -2.49 -18.20 -8.04
N PHE A 2 -2.24 -18.30 -9.35
CA PHE A 2 -2.83 -17.38 -10.35
C PHE A 2 -4.37 -17.40 -10.46
N LEU A 3 -5.03 -18.47 -10.03
CA LEU A 3 -6.50 -18.52 -9.95
C LEU A 3 -7.07 -17.69 -8.78
N HIS A 4 -6.35 -17.62 -7.65
CA HIS A 4 -6.73 -16.84 -6.46
C HIS A 4 -6.17 -15.42 -6.49
N ILE A 5 -5.17 -15.18 -7.34
CA ILE A 5 -4.53 -13.88 -7.55
C ILE A 5 -4.36 -13.65 -9.06
N PRO A 6 -5.44 -13.37 -9.80
CA PRO A 6 -5.37 -13.05 -11.22
C PRO A 6 -4.82 -11.64 -11.39
N THR A 7 -3.49 -11.52 -11.31
CA THR A 7 -2.75 -10.25 -11.26
C THR A 7 -3.08 -9.34 -12.43
N THR A 8 -3.21 -9.87 -13.65
CA THR A 8 -3.55 -9.07 -14.85
C THR A 8 -4.93 -8.41 -14.72
N ASN A 9 -5.96 -9.18 -14.34
CA ASN A 9 -7.32 -8.64 -14.19
C ASN A 9 -7.39 -7.64 -13.04
N MET A 10 -6.73 -7.94 -11.92
CA MET A 10 -6.66 -7.04 -10.77
C MET A 10 -5.88 -5.77 -11.09
N TYR A 11 -4.85 -5.84 -11.93
CA TYR A 11 -4.13 -4.67 -12.41
C TYR A 11 -5.03 -3.77 -13.25
N HIS A 12 -5.76 -4.30 -14.24
CA HIS A 12 -6.66 -3.50 -15.07
C HIS A 12 -7.77 -2.84 -14.25
N GLN A 13 -8.32 -3.56 -13.25
CA GLN A 13 -9.29 -2.99 -12.34
C GLN A 13 -8.69 -1.89 -11.45
N HIS A 14 -7.55 -2.18 -10.82
CA HIS A 14 -6.82 -1.22 -9.99
C HIS A 14 -6.48 0.04 -10.78
N TYR A 15 -5.88 -0.11 -11.96
CA TYR A 15 -5.46 0.98 -12.81
C TYR A 15 -6.66 1.81 -13.29
N GLY A 16 -7.76 1.18 -13.68
CA GLY A 16 -8.96 1.88 -14.14
C GLY A 16 -9.56 2.83 -13.10
N VAL A 17 -9.47 2.51 -11.80
CA VAL A 17 -9.98 3.37 -10.73
C VAL A 17 -8.92 4.34 -10.21
N SER A 18 -7.68 3.86 -10.00
CA SER A 18 -6.59 4.71 -9.50
C SER A 18 -6.18 5.79 -10.50
N SER A 19 -6.15 5.50 -11.80
CA SER A 19 -5.85 6.53 -12.80
C SER A 19 -6.91 7.65 -12.87
N ALA A 20 -8.15 7.38 -12.45
CA ALA A 20 -9.21 8.38 -12.43
C ALA A 20 -9.25 9.20 -11.13
N LEU A 21 -8.95 8.56 -10.00
CA LEU A 21 -9.13 9.16 -8.66
C LEU A 21 -7.83 9.55 -7.93
N ALA A 22 -6.73 8.83 -8.18
CA ALA A 22 -5.51 8.91 -7.38
C ALA A 22 -4.38 9.72 -8.06
N THR A 23 -4.46 9.96 -9.37
CA THR A 23 -3.40 10.65 -10.14
C THR A 23 -3.82 12.02 -10.64
N SER A 24 -5.07 12.42 -10.41
CA SER A 24 -5.63 13.68 -10.89
C SER A 24 -5.54 14.75 -9.79
N GLY A 25 -4.60 15.69 -9.95
CA GLY A 25 -4.50 16.93 -9.16
C GLY A 25 -3.89 16.80 -7.76
N ASP A 26 -3.38 15.62 -7.39
CA ASP A 26 -2.81 15.34 -6.06
C ASP A 26 -1.58 16.20 -5.74
N ASP A 27 -0.81 16.55 -6.78
CA ASP A 27 0.40 17.39 -6.71
C ASP A 27 0.12 18.86 -6.40
N THR A 28 -1.15 19.27 -6.39
CA THR A 28 -1.56 20.67 -6.16
C THR A 28 -2.19 20.92 -4.79
N ILE A 29 -2.41 19.87 -3.99
CA ILE A 29 -3.15 19.96 -2.72
C ILE A 29 -2.17 20.27 -1.59
N THR A 30 -2.10 21.54 -1.19
CA THR A 30 -1.20 21.98 -0.11
C THR A 30 -1.92 22.58 1.09
N THR A 31 -3.16 23.00 0.90
CA THR A 31 -3.97 23.70 1.90
C THR A 31 -5.41 23.21 1.94
N ILE A 32 -6.15 23.55 3.01
CA ILE A 32 -7.58 23.21 3.14
C ILE A 32 -8.42 23.73 1.97
N PRO A 33 -8.29 24.99 1.50
CA PRO A 33 -9.00 25.46 0.31
C PRO A 33 -8.74 24.59 -0.93
N ASP A 34 -7.49 24.17 -1.15
CA ASP A 34 -7.13 23.32 -2.30
C ASP A 34 -7.86 21.97 -2.25
N ILE A 35 -8.08 21.40 -1.06
CA ILE A 35 -8.86 20.16 -0.88
C ILE A 35 -10.29 20.37 -1.38
N PHE A 36 -10.94 21.47 -1.03
CA PHE A 36 -12.31 21.76 -1.48
C PHE A 36 -12.38 22.01 -2.98
N ASP A 37 -11.41 22.73 -3.54
CA ASP A 37 -11.36 23.01 -4.98
C ASP A 37 -11.12 21.70 -5.75
N TRP A 38 -10.20 20.84 -5.28
CA TRP A 38 -10.01 19.50 -5.83
C TRP A 38 -11.26 18.62 -5.71
N LEU A 39 -11.96 18.65 -4.56
CA LEU A 39 -13.18 17.89 -4.36
C LEU A 39 -14.26 18.28 -5.37
N ASN A 40 -14.43 19.58 -5.61
CA ASN A 40 -15.47 20.11 -6.48
C ASN A 40 -15.12 19.96 -7.96
N ASP A 41 -13.87 20.25 -8.33
CA ASP A 41 -13.47 20.39 -9.74
C ASP A 41 -12.91 19.09 -10.31
N THR A 42 -12.38 18.21 -9.46
CA THR A 42 -11.77 16.94 -9.88
C THR A 42 -12.53 15.73 -9.38
N PHE A 43 -12.76 15.61 -8.07
CA PHE A 43 -13.35 14.40 -7.48
C PHE A 43 -14.82 14.20 -7.87
N VAL A 44 -15.68 15.21 -7.67
CA VAL A 44 -17.11 15.11 -7.95
C VAL A 44 -17.41 14.74 -9.40
N PRO A 45 -16.81 15.39 -10.43
CA PRO A 45 -17.04 15.04 -11.82
C PRO A 45 -16.62 13.62 -12.19
N GLN A 46 -15.63 13.04 -11.48
CA GLN A 46 -15.16 11.67 -11.74
C GLN A 46 -16.03 10.60 -11.06
N VAL A 47 -16.59 10.91 -9.89
CA VAL A 47 -17.31 9.94 -9.07
C VAL A 47 -18.82 10.01 -9.28
N PHE A 48 -19.41 11.20 -9.45
CA PHE A 48 -20.84 11.42 -9.58
C PHE A 48 -21.25 11.72 -11.03
N VAL A 49 -20.71 10.96 -11.98
CA VAL A 49 -20.99 11.12 -13.42
C VAL A 49 -22.47 10.88 -13.71
N THR A 50 -23.14 11.89 -14.27
CA THR A 50 -24.55 11.82 -14.71
C THR A 50 -24.76 12.08 -16.20
N THR A 51 -23.71 12.48 -16.92
CA THR A 51 -23.74 12.69 -18.37
C THR A 51 -22.68 11.85 -19.08
N ASP A 52 -22.96 11.46 -20.32
CA ASP A 52 -21.98 10.79 -21.18
C ASP A 52 -20.94 11.79 -21.74
N TYR A 53 -20.01 11.28 -22.54
CA TYR A 53 -18.97 12.10 -23.16
C TYR A 53 -19.50 13.13 -24.19
N ASN A 54 -20.75 12.99 -24.63
CA ASN A 54 -21.43 13.95 -25.51
C ASN A 54 -22.30 14.95 -24.72
N GLY A 55 -22.32 14.86 -23.39
CA GLY A 55 -23.19 15.67 -22.54
C GLY A 55 -24.65 15.20 -22.50
N ALA A 56 -24.98 14.02 -23.02
CA ALA A 56 -26.31 13.44 -22.90
C ALA A 56 -26.51 12.84 -21.50
N ALA A 57 -27.69 13.01 -20.91
CA ALA A 57 -28.00 12.46 -19.60
C ALA A 57 -27.94 10.93 -19.62
N LEU A 58 -27.18 10.35 -18.68
CA LEU A 58 -27.13 8.92 -18.46
C LEU A 58 -28.37 8.48 -17.68
N PRO A 59 -28.91 7.28 -17.96
CA PRO A 59 -29.94 6.70 -17.11
C PRO A 59 -29.38 6.37 -15.71
N GLU A 60 -30.25 6.38 -14.70
CA GLU A 60 -29.88 6.26 -13.27
C GLU A 60 -29.07 4.98 -12.96
N ASP A 61 -29.31 3.88 -13.68
CA ASP A 61 -28.56 2.63 -13.51
C ASP A 61 -27.07 2.78 -13.87
N GLN A 62 -26.73 3.75 -14.72
CA GLN A 62 -25.38 4.05 -15.17
C GLN A 62 -24.67 5.14 -14.39
N TRP A 63 -25.37 5.84 -13.48
CA TRP A 63 -24.75 6.88 -12.64
C TRP A 63 -23.63 6.31 -11.79
N GLY A 64 -22.63 7.13 -11.47
CA GLY A 64 -21.60 6.70 -10.51
C GLY A 64 -20.69 5.58 -11.02
N ARG A 65 -20.45 5.51 -12.33
CA ARG A 65 -19.48 4.60 -12.93
C ARG A 65 -18.17 5.34 -13.20
N ILE A 66 -17.12 4.93 -12.51
CA ILE A 66 -15.76 5.42 -12.70
C ILE A 66 -15.11 4.63 -13.85
N SER A 67 -14.53 5.34 -14.82
CA SER A 67 -13.89 4.73 -16.01
C SER A 67 -14.80 3.71 -16.71
N THR A 68 -16.07 4.08 -16.88
CA THR A 68 -17.12 3.33 -17.61
C THR A 68 -17.62 2.04 -16.96
N PHE A 69 -16.77 1.20 -16.37
CA PHE A 69 -17.14 -0.15 -15.91
C PHE A 69 -17.17 -0.33 -14.39
N ASN A 70 -16.57 0.59 -13.62
CA ASN A 70 -16.46 0.45 -12.16
C ASN A 70 -17.60 1.21 -11.49
N LYS A 71 -18.68 0.51 -11.11
CA LYS A 71 -19.84 1.11 -10.44
C LYS A 71 -19.52 1.32 -8.95
N VAL A 72 -19.70 2.54 -8.45
CA VAL A 72 -19.59 2.85 -7.02
C VAL A 72 -20.74 2.19 -6.26
N LEU A 73 -20.44 1.60 -5.11
CA LEU A 73 -21.39 0.85 -4.30
C LEU A 73 -21.95 1.72 -3.16
N GLY A 74 -23.22 2.09 -3.29
CA GLY A 74 -23.98 2.79 -2.25
C GLY A 74 -23.68 4.28 -2.13
N ALA A 75 -22.53 4.62 -1.54
CA ALA A 75 -22.16 5.99 -1.25
C ALA A 75 -20.63 6.16 -1.15
N VAL A 76 -20.19 7.42 -1.27
CA VAL A 76 -18.84 7.84 -0.92
C VAL A 76 -18.80 8.18 0.55
N LEU A 77 -17.83 7.62 1.28
CA LEU A 77 -17.61 7.91 2.70
C LEU A 77 -16.48 8.90 2.88
N PHE A 78 -16.75 9.97 3.60
CA PHE A 78 -15.77 10.92 4.11
C PHE A 78 -15.64 10.69 5.62
N GLU A 79 -14.45 10.32 6.08
CA GLU A 79 -14.12 10.24 7.50
C GLU A 79 -13.14 11.38 7.82
N VAL A 80 -13.53 12.31 8.69
CA VAL A 80 -12.66 13.40 9.16
C VAL A 80 -12.35 13.17 10.62
N THR A 81 -11.07 13.13 10.96
CA THR A 81 -10.59 12.92 12.31
C THR A 81 -10.06 14.23 12.86
N TYR A 82 -10.61 14.66 13.99
CA TYR A 82 -10.24 15.89 14.69
C TYR A 82 -9.51 15.55 15.99
N MET A 83 -8.49 16.33 16.28
CA MET A 83 -7.74 16.33 17.53
C MET A 83 -8.50 17.11 18.58
N GLN A 84 -8.39 16.67 19.83
CA GLN A 84 -8.94 17.41 20.95
C GLN A 84 -8.05 18.62 21.27
N SER A 85 -8.67 19.76 21.60
CA SER A 85 -7.95 20.92 22.10
C SER A 85 -7.32 20.61 23.47
N GLY A 86 -6.05 20.96 23.62
CA GLY A 86 -5.27 20.83 24.83
C GLY A 86 -4.34 22.03 25.06
N GLU A 87 -3.52 21.93 26.10
CA GLU A 87 -2.49 22.92 26.41
C GLU A 87 -1.27 22.75 25.50
N CYS A 88 -0.67 23.86 25.08
CA CYS A 88 0.55 23.85 24.29
C CYS A 88 1.76 23.54 25.18
N ASP A 89 2.61 22.60 24.78
CA ASP A 89 3.93 22.38 25.40
C ASP A 89 4.90 23.48 24.96
N THR A 90 4.70 24.69 25.52
CA THR A 90 5.51 25.87 25.22
C THR A 90 5.97 26.52 26.52
N PRO A 91 7.18 27.12 26.54
CA PRO A 91 7.62 27.90 27.70
C PRO A 91 6.62 29.02 28.05
N ASP A 92 6.46 29.31 29.35
CA ASP A 92 5.46 30.27 29.87
C ASP A 92 5.43 31.64 29.15
N PHE A 93 6.59 32.13 28.69
CA PHE A 93 6.68 33.43 28.01
C PHE A 93 6.03 33.45 26.61
N LEU A 94 5.72 32.27 26.05
CA LEU A 94 5.03 32.08 24.76
C LEU A 94 3.57 31.65 24.94
N ALA A 95 3.10 31.41 26.17
CA ALA A 95 1.74 30.95 26.42
C ALA A 95 0.68 31.93 25.91
N ASP A 96 0.96 33.24 25.95
CA ASP A 96 0.05 34.27 25.43
C ASP A 96 -0.02 34.28 23.88
N LEU A 97 0.94 33.68 23.18
CA LEU A 97 0.99 33.62 21.72
C LEU A 97 0.10 32.51 21.15
N TYR A 98 -0.11 31.44 21.91
CA TYR A 98 -0.90 30.28 21.51
C TYR A 98 -1.98 29.97 22.55
N SER A 99 -3.23 30.33 22.24
CA SER A 99 -4.36 30.13 23.16
C SER A 99 -4.70 28.66 23.42
N SER A 100 -4.39 27.78 22.47
CA SER A 100 -4.68 26.34 22.53
C SER A 100 -3.86 25.60 21.48
N CYS A 101 -3.43 24.39 21.81
CA CYS A 101 -2.85 23.44 20.87
C CYS A 101 -3.77 22.22 20.73
N TYR A 102 -3.38 21.30 19.86
CA TYR A 102 -4.12 20.08 19.59
C TYR A 102 -3.31 18.87 20.01
N ASP A 103 -3.97 17.93 20.69
CA ASP A 103 -3.36 16.66 21.11
C ASP A 103 -3.67 15.57 20.06
N PRO A 104 -2.65 15.06 19.34
CA PRO A 104 -2.85 14.03 18.32
C PRO A 104 -3.18 12.65 18.90
N SER A 105 -3.05 12.44 20.21
CA SER A 105 -3.35 11.16 20.85
C SER A 105 -4.83 10.97 21.17
N THR A 106 -5.59 12.06 21.26
CA THR A 106 -7.00 12.06 21.65
C THR A 106 -7.86 12.59 20.51
N THR A 107 -8.50 11.68 19.77
CA THR A 107 -9.16 12.01 18.50
C THR A 107 -10.65 11.67 18.50
N THR A 108 -11.43 12.48 17.79
CA THR A 108 -12.84 12.19 17.45
C THR A 108 -13.01 12.11 15.94
N THR A 109 -13.94 11.30 15.44
CA THR A 109 -14.15 11.12 14.00
C THR A 109 -15.58 11.46 13.62
N ASP A 110 -15.74 12.41 12.70
CA ASP A 110 -17.00 12.70 12.03
C ASP A 110 -17.08 11.94 10.70
N LYS A 111 -18.32 11.58 10.32
CA LYS A 111 -18.59 10.79 9.11
C LYS A 111 -19.63 11.50 8.27
N PHE A 112 -19.26 11.77 7.03
CA PHE A 112 -20.13 12.38 6.04
C PHE A 112 -20.25 11.47 4.81
N LEU A 113 -21.44 11.42 4.23
CA LEU A 113 -21.77 10.48 3.15
C LEU A 113 -22.47 11.21 2.03
N ILE A 114 -22.08 10.88 0.80
CA ILE A 114 -22.81 11.30 -0.39
C ILE A 114 -23.28 10.05 -1.11
N SER A 115 -24.61 9.88 -1.20
CA SER A 115 -25.22 8.77 -1.91
C SER A 115 -24.86 8.82 -3.40
N ILE A 116 -24.64 7.66 -4.00
CA ILE A 116 -24.32 7.58 -5.43
C ILE A 116 -25.48 7.99 -6.34
N ASN A 117 -26.71 8.00 -5.81
CA ASN A 117 -27.88 8.48 -6.53
C ASN A 117 -27.99 10.01 -6.52
N THR A 118 -27.02 10.71 -5.92
CA THR A 118 -26.94 12.18 -5.92
C THR A 118 -26.34 12.65 -7.24
N ASN A 119 -26.95 13.66 -7.85
CA ASN A 119 -26.39 14.29 -9.06
C ASN A 119 -25.12 15.08 -8.72
N ALA A 120 -24.21 15.23 -9.69
CA ALA A 120 -22.95 15.96 -9.53
C ALA A 120 -23.16 17.38 -8.96
N SER A 121 -24.17 18.11 -9.45
CA SER A 121 -24.47 19.46 -8.96
C SER A 121 -24.87 19.47 -7.49
N THR A 122 -25.73 18.55 -7.07
CA THR A 122 -26.17 18.43 -5.67
C THR A 122 -25.04 17.96 -4.76
N ALA A 123 -24.16 17.07 -5.25
CA ALA A 123 -22.97 16.66 -4.51
C ALA A 123 -22.00 17.83 -4.31
N ALA A 124 -21.79 18.65 -5.34
CA ALA A 124 -21.01 19.89 -5.27
C ALA A 124 -21.63 20.92 -4.31
N GLU A 125 -22.95 21.10 -4.34
CA GLU A 125 -23.68 21.98 -3.41
C GLU A 125 -23.49 21.55 -1.95
N LEU A 126 -23.60 20.24 -1.65
CA LEU A 126 -23.37 19.71 -0.29
C LEU A 126 -21.93 19.95 0.20
N LEU A 127 -20.94 19.79 -0.68
CA LEU A 127 -19.54 20.07 -0.34
C LEU A 127 -19.29 21.57 -0.16
N THR A 128 -19.97 22.41 -0.94
CA THR A 128 -19.92 23.87 -0.79
C THR A 128 -20.55 24.30 0.53
N GLU A 129 -21.68 23.71 0.93
CA GLU A 129 -22.28 23.95 2.25
C GLU A 129 -21.32 23.58 3.39
N LYS A 130 -20.57 22.48 3.25
CA LYS A 130 -19.53 22.09 4.22
C LYS A 130 -18.34 23.05 4.23
N LYS A 131 -17.96 23.60 3.07
CA LYS A 131 -16.94 24.64 2.96
C LYS A 131 -17.39 25.92 3.68
N ASP A 132 -18.63 26.35 3.42
CA ASP A 132 -19.21 27.58 3.94
C ASP A 132 -19.50 27.50 5.45
N SER A 133 -19.71 26.30 6.00
CA SER A 133 -19.86 26.13 7.45
C SER A 133 -18.59 26.47 8.22
N GLY A 134 -17.41 26.34 7.58
CA GLY A 134 -16.10 26.62 8.17
C GLY A 134 -15.68 25.70 9.32
N THR A 135 -16.43 24.63 9.57
CA THR A 135 -16.23 23.72 10.72
C THR A 135 -15.92 22.29 10.32
N TRP A 136 -15.99 21.96 9.02
CA TRP A 136 -15.77 20.60 8.55
C TRP A 136 -14.29 20.25 8.37
N LEU A 137 -13.47 21.23 8.00
CA LEU A 137 -12.01 21.10 7.97
C LEU A 137 -11.44 22.38 8.58
N ASP A 138 -10.65 22.22 9.64
CA ASP A 138 -10.08 23.32 10.42
C ASP A 138 -8.70 22.94 10.99
N SER A 139 -8.13 23.81 11.82
CA SER A 139 -6.83 23.60 12.46
C SER A 139 -6.78 22.40 13.43
N SER A 140 -7.93 21.88 13.86
CA SER A 140 -8.00 20.67 14.70
C SER A 140 -7.98 19.38 13.87
N THR A 141 -8.12 19.49 12.55
CA THR A 141 -8.20 18.32 11.67
C THR A 141 -6.85 17.63 11.59
N GLN A 142 -6.81 16.33 11.88
CA GLN A 142 -5.62 15.48 11.77
C GLN A 142 -5.56 14.76 10.43
N GLN A 143 -6.71 14.26 9.99
CA GLN A 143 -6.79 13.41 8.81
C GLN A 143 -8.18 13.48 8.19
N MET A 144 -8.23 13.50 6.86
CA MET A 144 -9.44 13.28 6.08
C MET A 144 -9.24 12.07 5.16
N VAL A 145 -10.14 11.10 5.22
CA VAL A 145 -10.12 9.91 4.35
C VAL A 145 -11.41 9.82 3.55
N VAL A 146 -11.28 9.88 2.24
CA VAL A 146 -12.34 9.61 1.28
C VAL A 146 -12.24 8.16 0.84
N THR A 147 -13.23 7.33 1.18
CA THR A 147 -13.30 5.93 0.77
C THR A 147 -14.35 5.75 -0.33
N VAL A 148 -13.90 5.28 -1.48
CA VAL A 148 -14.73 4.93 -2.64
C VAL A 148 -14.61 3.43 -2.89
N ILE A 149 -15.73 2.73 -2.79
CA ILE A 149 -15.80 1.29 -3.07
C ILE A 149 -16.48 1.10 -4.42
N THR A 150 -15.82 0.36 -5.31
CA THR A 150 -16.34 0.06 -6.65
C THR A 150 -16.42 -1.43 -6.91
N LEU A 151 -17.39 -1.82 -7.74
CA LEU A 151 -17.55 -3.16 -8.30
C LEU A 151 -17.38 -3.08 -9.82
N ASN A 152 -16.58 -3.99 -10.36
CA ASN A 152 -16.47 -4.20 -11.79
C ASN A 152 -17.10 -5.55 -12.15
N ALA A 153 -18.06 -5.56 -13.07
CA ALA A 153 -18.76 -6.78 -13.48
C ALA A 153 -18.04 -7.52 -14.62
N GLN A 154 -17.32 -6.78 -15.48
CA GLN A 154 -16.52 -7.32 -16.58
C GLN A 154 -15.28 -8.05 -16.05
N LEU A 155 -14.68 -7.49 -15.00
CA LEU A 155 -13.59 -8.08 -14.23
C LEU A 155 -14.13 -8.35 -12.82
N PRO A 156 -14.70 -9.53 -12.53
CA PRO A 156 -15.47 -9.80 -11.32
C PRO A 156 -14.62 -9.60 -10.06
N GLY A 157 -14.70 -8.39 -9.52
CA GLY A 157 -13.83 -7.93 -8.46
C GLY A 157 -14.29 -6.61 -7.89
N TYR A 158 -13.84 -6.33 -6.68
CA TYR A 158 -14.04 -5.05 -6.00
C TYR A 158 -12.73 -4.26 -5.99
N ALA A 159 -12.84 -2.94 -6.01
CA ALA A 159 -11.71 -2.07 -5.70
C ALA A 159 -12.11 -1.07 -4.61
N VAL A 160 -11.27 -0.99 -3.58
CA VAL A 160 -11.39 -0.03 -2.49
C VAL A 160 -10.33 1.02 -2.73
N THR A 161 -10.76 2.24 -3.06
CA THR A 161 -9.89 3.40 -3.20
C THR A 161 -10.03 4.26 -1.96
N LYS A 162 -8.90 4.57 -1.33
CA LYS A 162 -8.79 5.53 -0.24
C LYS A 162 -7.95 6.70 -0.73
N LEU A 163 -8.50 7.90 -0.60
CA LEU A 163 -7.80 9.16 -0.83
C LEU A 163 -7.67 9.77 0.57
N GLN A 164 -6.44 9.98 1.01
CA GLN A 164 -6.11 10.34 2.38
C GLN A 164 -5.34 11.66 2.36
N PHE A 165 -5.81 12.61 3.16
CA PHE A 165 -5.17 13.89 3.40
C PHE A 165 -4.75 13.92 4.86
N ASP A 166 -3.45 13.92 5.11
CA ASP A 166 -2.86 13.98 6.43
C ASP A 166 -2.42 15.41 6.72
N PHE A 167 -2.94 15.98 7.80
CA PHE A 167 -2.60 17.32 8.25
C PHE A 167 -1.48 17.19 9.27
N ASN A 168 -0.28 17.61 8.86
CA ASN A 168 0.91 17.46 9.69
C ASN A 168 0.98 18.57 10.74
N ASP A 169 1.65 18.30 11.87
CA ASP A 169 1.87 19.25 12.96
C ASP A 169 2.62 20.53 12.49
N GLY A 170 3.36 20.43 11.38
CA GLY A 170 4.00 21.57 10.70
C GLY A 170 3.04 22.49 9.93
N GLY A 171 1.75 22.16 9.85
CA GLY A 171 0.71 22.97 9.21
C GLY A 171 0.55 22.77 7.70
N TYR A 172 1.24 21.79 7.10
CA TYR A 172 1.07 21.43 5.70
C TYR A 172 0.23 20.15 5.54
N VAL A 173 -0.39 20.00 4.37
CA VAL A 173 -1.17 18.82 4.01
C VAL A 173 -0.31 17.89 3.17
N GLU A 174 -0.28 16.60 3.53
CA GLU A 174 0.27 15.54 2.70
C GLU A 174 -0.88 14.70 2.17
N SER A 175 -0.95 14.55 0.85
CA SER A 175 -1.96 13.76 0.19
C SER A 175 -1.39 12.40 -0.23
N SER A 176 -2.20 11.36 -0.10
CA SER A 176 -1.84 10.02 -0.52
C SER A 176 -3.07 9.26 -0.99
N ALA A 177 -2.86 8.38 -1.96
CA ALA A 177 -3.92 7.56 -2.51
C ALA A 177 -3.52 6.09 -2.54
N SER A 178 -4.47 5.22 -2.19
CA SER A 178 -4.28 3.78 -2.26
C SER A 178 -5.52 3.10 -2.83
N THR A 179 -5.32 2.29 -3.87
CA THR A 179 -6.39 1.47 -4.45
C THR A 179 -6.04 0.01 -4.27
N THR A 180 -6.88 -0.74 -3.56
CA THR A 180 -6.71 -2.19 -3.40
C THR A 180 -7.81 -2.93 -4.13
N SER A 181 -7.44 -3.74 -5.12
CA SER A 181 -8.36 -4.61 -5.86
C SER A 181 -8.35 -6.05 -5.34
N THR A 182 -9.56 -6.61 -5.21
CA THR A 182 -9.82 -7.93 -4.64
C THR A 182 -10.83 -8.69 -5.49
N LEU A 183 -10.70 -10.01 -5.58
CA LEU A 183 -11.67 -10.83 -6.32
C LEU A 183 -13.05 -10.83 -5.68
N LEU A 184 -14.09 -10.92 -6.51
CA LEU A 184 -15.47 -11.05 -6.10
C LEU A 184 -15.76 -12.42 -5.46
N ASP A 185 -15.10 -13.47 -5.95
CA ASP A 185 -15.25 -14.84 -5.46
C ASP A 185 -13.92 -15.58 -5.66
N GLN A 186 -13.40 -16.25 -4.62
CA GLN A 186 -12.17 -17.04 -4.72
C GLN A 186 -12.41 -18.40 -5.39
N TYR A 187 -13.66 -18.87 -5.43
CA TYR A 187 -14.07 -20.16 -6.00
C TYR A 187 -15.27 -19.99 -6.95
N PRO A 188 -15.12 -19.26 -8.07
CA PRO A 188 -16.22 -19.02 -9.01
C PRO A 188 -16.68 -20.27 -9.77
N SER A 189 -15.90 -21.35 -9.76
CA SER A 189 -16.22 -22.61 -10.43
C SER A 189 -15.63 -23.81 -9.66
N ALA A 190 -15.92 -25.03 -10.11
CA ALA A 190 -15.36 -26.25 -9.50
C ALA A 190 -13.85 -26.41 -9.77
N THR A 191 -13.29 -25.75 -10.80
CA THR A 191 -11.90 -25.96 -11.22
C THR A 191 -10.87 -25.55 -10.15
N PRO A 192 -10.93 -24.34 -9.54
CA PRO A 192 -10.01 -23.98 -8.47
C PRO A 192 -10.11 -24.91 -7.26
N ILE A 193 -11.32 -25.36 -6.91
CA ILE A 193 -11.54 -26.30 -5.80
C ILE A 193 -10.79 -27.62 -6.03
N VAL A 194 -10.94 -28.21 -7.22
CA VAL A 194 -10.28 -29.48 -7.57
C VAL A 194 -8.76 -29.32 -7.56
N LEU A 195 -8.23 -28.23 -8.14
CA LEU A 195 -6.80 -27.97 -8.18
C LEU A 195 -6.21 -27.77 -6.78
N ASP A 196 -6.89 -27.02 -5.92
CA ASP A 196 -6.47 -26.79 -4.54
C ASP A 196 -6.46 -28.08 -3.73
N ALA A 197 -7.50 -28.91 -3.86
CA ALA A 197 -7.56 -30.22 -3.22
C ALA A 197 -6.41 -31.12 -3.66
N LEU A 198 -6.07 -31.13 -4.95
CA LEU A 198 -4.93 -31.88 -5.48
C LEU A 198 -3.58 -31.38 -4.94
N VAL A 199 -3.39 -30.05 -4.87
CA VAL A 199 -2.16 -29.46 -4.32
C VAL A 199 -2.02 -29.78 -2.84
N LEU A 200 -3.08 -29.59 -2.04
CA LEU A 200 -3.09 -29.91 -0.61
C LEU A 200 -2.84 -31.40 -0.36
N ALA A 201 -3.51 -32.30 -1.11
CA ALA A 201 -3.31 -33.74 -1.00
C ALA A 201 -1.87 -34.15 -1.33
N LYS A 202 -1.27 -33.57 -2.37
CA LYS A 202 0.14 -33.82 -2.72
C LYS A 202 1.08 -33.32 -1.62
N HIS A 203 0.81 -32.15 -1.05
CA HIS A 203 1.62 -31.57 0.01
C HIS A 203 1.53 -32.38 1.32
N THR A 204 0.33 -32.80 1.74
CA THR A 204 0.14 -33.63 2.93
C THR A 204 0.77 -35.02 2.78
N ALA A 205 0.57 -35.67 1.63
CA ALA A 205 1.19 -36.98 1.34
C ALA A 205 2.73 -36.92 1.42
N LYS A 206 3.32 -35.82 0.92
CA LYS A 206 4.76 -35.60 0.99
C LYS A 206 5.25 -35.25 2.40
N ALA A 207 4.46 -34.53 3.20
CA ALA A 207 4.81 -34.23 4.59
C ALA A 207 4.88 -35.50 5.45
N ILE A 208 4.00 -36.47 5.19
CA ILE A 208 3.98 -37.78 5.86
C ILE A 208 5.21 -38.63 5.47
N GLY A 209 5.69 -38.51 4.22
CA GLY A 209 6.84 -39.28 3.72
C GLY A 209 8.23 -38.73 4.03
N VAL A 210 8.36 -37.48 4.51
CA VAL A 210 9.64 -36.73 4.65
C VAL A 210 10.21 -36.74 6.09
N TRP A 211 9.64 -37.55 7.01
CA TRP A 211 10.24 -37.79 8.33
C TRP A 211 11.50 -38.69 8.30
N ALA A 212 12.03 -39.00 7.12
CA ALA A 212 13.30 -39.68 6.92
C ALA A 212 14.17 -38.81 5.99
N PHE A 213 15.46 -38.66 6.34
CA PHE A 213 16.54 -37.92 5.66
C PHE A 213 16.80 -36.47 6.14
N PRO A 214 17.75 -36.29 7.09
CA PRO A 214 18.26 -34.99 7.48
C PRO A 214 19.41 -34.57 6.55
N ASP A 215 19.12 -33.72 5.56
CA ASP A 215 20.13 -32.98 4.78
C ASP A 215 20.24 -31.53 5.29
N GLY A 216 21.42 -30.90 5.09
CA GLY A 216 21.73 -29.53 5.55
C GLY A 216 20.85 -28.38 5.02
N TRP A 217 19.86 -28.67 4.16
CA TRP A 217 18.84 -27.73 3.67
C TRP A 217 17.45 -27.95 4.29
N PHE A 218 17.39 -28.68 5.42
CA PHE A 218 16.16 -28.97 6.18
C PHE A 218 15.26 -27.74 6.36
N ALA A 219 15.83 -26.55 6.58
CA ALA A 219 15.07 -25.31 6.73
C ALA A 219 14.15 -25.02 5.53
N ILE A 220 14.61 -25.21 4.28
CA ILE A 220 13.79 -24.92 3.08
C ILE A 220 12.59 -25.88 2.99
N ASP A 221 12.82 -27.17 3.20
CA ASP A 221 11.73 -28.16 3.16
C ASP A 221 10.79 -28.03 4.38
N PHE A 222 11.31 -27.58 5.54
CA PHE A 222 10.53 -27.25 6.73
C PHE A 222 9.61 -26.04 6.50
N PHE A 223 10.11 -24.93 5.98
CA PHE A 223 9.31 -23.71 5.77
C PHE A 223 8.30 -23.83 4.62
N ARG A 224 8.55 -24.68 3.61
CA ARG A 224 7.63 -24.86 2.47
C ARG A 224 6.23 -25.28 2.90
N GLY A 225 6.10 -26.22 3.81
CA GLY A 225 4.81 -26.74 4.27
C GLY A 225 3.93 -25.65 4.89
N PRO A 226 4.37 -25.04 6.00
CA PRO A 226 3.66 -23.95 6.67
C PRO A 226 3.26 -22.81 5.74
N ILE A 227 4.16 -22.34 4.85
CA ILE A 227 3.84 -21.25 3.92
C ILE A 227 2.67 -21.62 3.00
N VAL A 228 2.65 -22.84 2.46
CA VAL A 228 1.56 -23.30 1.59
C VAL A 228 0.25 -23.48 2.37
N TYR A 229 0.30 -24.01 3.59
CA TYR A 229 -0.89 -24.11 4.44
C TYR A 229 -1.45 -22.73 4.81
N LEU A 230 -0.58 -21.78 5.20
CA LEU A 230 -0.96 -20.41 5.50
C LEU A 230 -1.60 -19.74 4.29
N PHE A 231 -1.04 -19.93 3.08
CA PHE A 231 -1.67 -19.45 1.84
C PHE A 231 -3.10 -19.98 1.70
N TYR A 232 -3.33 -21.29 1.78
CA TYR A 232 -4.68 -21.86 1.63
C TYR A 232 -5.64 -21.48 2.75
N ILE A 233 -5.16 -21.39 3.99
CA ILE A 233 -5.94 -20.87 5.12
C ILE A 233 -6.40 -19.44 4.83
N THR A 234 -5.51 -18.58 4.33
CA THR A 234 -5.89 -17.20 3.96
C THR A 234 -6.89 -17.16 2.80
N VAL A 235 -6.80 -18.06 1.81
CA VAL A 235 -7.82 -18.17 0.74
C VAL A 235 -9.18 -18.53 1.35
N LEU A 236 -9.23 -19.53 2.23
CA LEU A 236 -10.48 -19.97 2.86
C LEU A 236 -11.10 -18.90 3.75
N ILE A 237 -10.29 -18.20 4.54
CA ILE A 237 -10.76 -17.08 5.37
C ILE A 237 -11.30 -15.96 4.46
N THR A 238 -10.58 -15.62 3.39
CA THR A 238 -11.03 -14.60 2.42
C THR A 238 -12.36 -15.00 1.81
N GLN A 239 -12.50 -16.27 1.38
CA GLN A 239 -13.77 -16.78 0.85
C GLN A 239 -14.90 -16.72 1.88
N ALA A 240 -14.65 -17.12 3.13
CA ALA A 240 -15.64 -17.10 4.19
C ALA A 240 -16.15 -15.68 4.46
N VAL A 241 -15.27 -14.68 4.42
CA VAL A 241 -15.65 -13.26 4.56
C VAL A 241 -16.44 -12.78 3.34
N THR A 242 -15.98 -13.09 2.13
CA THR A 242 -16.64 -12.64 0.89
C THR A 242 -18.01 -13.30 0.65
N VAL A 243 -18.20 -14.54 1.10
CA VAL A 243 -19.46 -15.27 0.97
C VAL A 243 -20.45 -14.98 2.12
N ASN A 244 -20.01 -14.26 3.16
CA ASN A 244 -20.85 -13.93 4.31
C ASN A 244 -22.17 -13.27 3.87
N SER A 245 -23.29 -13.86 4.30
CA SER A 245 -24.63 -13.43 3.90
C SER A 245 -24.99 -12.04 4.43
N ASP A 246 -24.50 -11.65 5.60
CA ASP A 246 -24.72 -10.32 6.15
C ASP A 246 -24.01 -9.25 5.31
N PHE A 247 -22.76 -9.52 4.91
CA PHE A 247 -22.00 -8.66 4.02
C PHE A 247 -22.71 -8.49 2.66
N LYS A 248 -23.12 -9.59 2.02
CA LYS A 248 -23.84 -9.54 0.74
C LYS A 248 -25.17 -8.79 0.85
N ARG A 249 -25.93 -9.03 1.92
CA ARG A 249 -27.22 -8.35 2.16
C ARG A 249 -27.03 -6.84 2.32
N LYS A 250 -26.07 -6.39 3.13
CA LYS A 250 -25.76 -4.97 3.31
C LYS A 250 -25.29 -4.32 2.02
N LEU A 251 -24.50 -5.04 1.21
CA LEU A 251 -24.04 -4.56 -0.08
C LEU A 251 -25.19 -4.36 -1.09
N VAL A 252 -26.12 -5.32 -1.16
CA VAL A 252 -27.31 -5.21 -2.03
C VAL A 252 -28.23 -4.11 -1.54
N ALA A 253 -28.42 -3.96 -0.22
CA ALA A 253 -29.21 -2.87 0.35
C ALA A 253 -28.64 -1.50 -0.07
N LEU A 254 -27.33 -1.31 0.10
CA LEU A 254 -26.63 -0.10 -0.35
C LEU A 254 -26.79 0.15 -1.86
N GLY A 255 -26.76 -0.89 -2.68
CA GLY A 255 -26.92 -0.77 -4.13
C GLY A 255 -28.33 -0.40 -4.59
N ASN A 256 -29.37 -0.88 -3.89
CA ASN A 256 -30.77 -0.62 -4.25
C ASN A 256 -31.27 0.74 -3.74
N GLY A 257 -30.59 1.35 -2.77
CA GLY A 257 -31.00 2.59 -2.14
C GLY A 257 -32.30 2.49 -1.34
N GLY A 258 -32.82 3.64 -0.90
CA GLY A 258 -34.08 3.74 -0.15
C GLY A 258 -33.96 3.58 1.37
N GLN A 259 -32.75 3.62 1.91
CA GLN A 259 -32.53 3.65 3.36
C GLN A 259 -32.40 5.08 3.87
N THR A 260 -32.60 5.27 5.18
CA THR A 260 -32.27 6.53 5.84
C THR A 260 -30.76 6.76 5.84
N ASP A 261 -30.32 8.02 5.90
CA ASP A 261 -28.89 8.36 5.90
C ASP A 261 -28.13 7.69 7.05
N SER A 262 -28.76 7.56 8.23
CA SER A 262 -28.19 6.86 9.38
C SER A 262 -27.98 5.37 9.13
N GLU A 263 -28.96 4.69 8.52
CA GLU A 263 -28.85 3.26 8.21
C GLU A 263 -27.83 3.01 7.10
N ALA A 264 -27.81 3.86 6.06
CA ALA A 264 -26.83 3.81 5.00
C ALA A 264 -25.40 3.98 5.54
N SER A 265 -25.22 4.90 6.50
CA SER A 265 -23.94 5.11 7.20
C SER A 265 -23.45 3.88 7.95
N GLU A 266 -24.31 3.29 8.78
CA GLU A 266 -23.95 2.10 9.55
C GLU A 266 -23.65 0.90 8.64
N MET A 267 -24.45 0.70 7.59
CA MET A 267 -24.21 -0.36 6.61
C MET A 267 -22.91 -0.15 5.85
N LEU A 268 -22.64 1.07 5.37
CA LEU A 268 -21.42 1.37 4.63
C LEU A 268 -20.19 1.26 5.52
N ALA A 269 -20.25 1.71 6.78
CA ALA A 269 -19.17 1.52 7.74
C ALA A 269 -18.88 0.04 7.98
N SER A 270 -19.93 -0.79 8.14
CA SER A 270 -19.80 -2.24 8.29
C SER A 270 -19.21 -2.89 7.04
N VAL A 271 -19.66 -2.49 5.85
CA VAL A 271 -19.19 -3.02 4.56
C VAL A 271 -17.75 -2.60 4.30
N THR A 272 -17.40 -1.34 4.56
CA THR A 272 -16.04 -0.80 4.48
C THR A 272 -15.10 -1.55 5.40
N LYS A 273 -15.52 -1.87 6.63
CA LYS A 273 -14.71 -2.69 7.56
C LYS A 273 -14.44 -4.09 7.00
N SER A 274 -15.47 -4.75 6.45
CA SER A 274 -15.30 -6.05 5.79
C SER A 274 -14.37 -5.96 4.59
N PHE A 275 -14.47 -4.91 3.78
CA PHE A 275 -13.59 -4.68 2.65
C PHE A 275 -12.13 -4.42 3.06
N ARG A 276 -11.89 -3.65 4.12
CA ARG A 276 -10.55 -3.45 4.69
C ARG A 276 -9.94 -4.79 5.14
N LEU A 277 -10.75 -5.66 5.75
CA LEU A 277 -10.32 -7.02 6.12
C LEU A 277 -10.01 -7.89 4.90
N ILE A 278 -10.85 -7.87 3.85
CA ILE A 278 -10.61 -8.62 2.61
C ILE A 278 -9.33 -8.10 1.92
N ALA A 279 -9.11 -6.79 1.90
CA ALA A 279 -7.93 -6.15 1.35
C ALA A 279 -6.66 -6.59 2.08
N SER A 280 -6.64 -6.55 3.42
CA SER A 280 -5.48 -6.99 4.21
C SER A 280 -5.19 -8.48 4.04
N LEU A 281 -6.23 -9.32 4.00
CA LEU A 281 -6.10 -10.75 3.72
C LEU A 281 -5.54 -11.01 2.31
N THR A 282 -5.95 -10.20 1.33
CA THR A 282 -5.45 -10.30 -0.06
C THR A 282 -3.98 -9.91 -0.15
N VAL A 283 -3.51 -8.91 0.61
CA VAL A 283 -2.08 -8.58 0.71
C VAL A 283 -1.31 -9.75 1.32
N LEU A 284 -1.80 -10.31 2.43
CA LEU A 284 -1.18 -11.46 3.10
C LEU A 284 -1.09 -12.68 2.17
N LEU A 285 -2.16 -12.95 1.42
CA LEU A 285 -2.21 -13.98 0.39
C LEU A 285 -1.10 -13.78 -0.66
N ARG A 286 -0.87 -12.56 -1.13
CA ARG A 286 0.21 -12.22 -2.08
C ARG A 286 1.60 -12.44 -1.48
N LEU A 287 1.80 -12.08 -0.21
CA LEU A 287 3.06 -12.29 0.49
C LEU A 287 3.38 -13.79 0.63
N PHE A 288 2.42 -14.60 1.08
CA PHE A 288 2.62 -16.05 1.19
C PHE A 288 2.84 -16.71 -0.17
N ALA A 289 2.12 -16.27 -1.19
CA ALA A 289 2.29 -16.78 -2.54
C ALA A 289 3.71 -16.48 -3.08
N THR A 290 4.19 -15.25 -2.87
CA THR A 290 5.55 -14.84 -3.25
C THR A 290 6.61 -15.64 -2.50
N ALA A 291 6.45 -15.79 -1.19
CA ALA A 291 7.34 -16.61 -0.37
C ALA A 291 7.36 -18.08 -0.84
N ALA A 292 6.19 -18.65 -1.16
CA ALA A 292 6.10 -20.02 -1.67
C ALA A 292 6.84 -20.20 -3.00
N VAL A 293 6.74 -19.23 -3.91
CA VAL A 293 7.45 -19.25 -5.20
C VAL A 293 8.96 -19.12 -5.01
N LEU A 294 9.41 -18.23 -4.12
CA LEU A 294 10.84 -18.08 -3.82
C LEU A 294 11.44 -19.35 -3.20
N VAL A 295 10.75 -19.94 -2.21
CA VAL A 295 11.16 -21.21 -1.59
C VAL A 295 11.18 -22.34 -2.62
N LEU A 296 10.22 -22.37 -3.55
CA LEU A 296 10.23 -23.33 -4.66
C LEU A 296 11.42 -23.11 -5.59
N GLY A 297 11.76 -21.85 -5.92
CA GLY A 297 12.93 -21.50 -6.71
C GLY A 297 14.24 -21.98 -6.07
N LEU A 298 14.44 -21.71 -4.78
CA LEU A 298 15.61 -22.20 -4.03
C LEU A 298 15.69 -23.73 -4.01
N ARG A 299 14.55 -24.41 -3.95
CA ARG A 299 14.50 -25.88 -4.00
C ARG A 299 14.86 -26.45 -5.37
N ILE A 300 14.50 -25.76 -6.45
CA ILE A 300 14.94 -26.13 -7.80
C ILE A 300 16.47 -26.03 -7.88
N LEU A 301 17.06 -24.95 -7.34
CA LEU A 301 18.52 -24.81 -7.26
C LEU A 301 19.17 -25.97 -6.48
N ASN A 302 18.58 -26.41 -5.36
CA ASN A 302 19.09 -27.56 -4.61
C ASN A 302 19.02 -28.87 -5.43
N THR A 303 18.00 -29.05 -6.27
CA THR A 303 17.89 -30.24 -7.14
C THR A 303 19.01 -30.27 -8.20
N PHE A 304 19.47 -29.11 -8.63
CA PHE A 304 20.59 -29.00 -9.57
C PHE A 304 21.96 -29.29 -8.94
N ARG A 305 22.09 -29.30 -7.60
CA ARG A 305 23.34 -29.64 -6.91
C ARG A 305 23.85 -31.04 -7.25
N ASP A 306 22.96 -31.97 -7.58
CA ASP A 306 23.32 -33.35 -7.89
C ASP A 306 23.84 -33.52 -9.33
N HIS A 307 23.79 -32.47 -10.15
CA HIS A 307 24.39 -32.44 -11.48
C HIS A 307 25.86 -32.00 -11.40
N VAL A 308 26.77 -32.78 -12.00
CA VAL A 308 28.24 -32.61 -11.90
C VAL A 308 28.71 -31.18 -12.19
N GLY A 309 28.16 -30.52 -13.22
CA GLY A 309 28.54 -29.13 -13.56
C GLY A 309 27.93 -28.05 -12.66
N LEU A 310 26.74 -28.29 -12.08
CA LEU A 310 26.01 -27.30 -11.28
C LEU A 310 26.35 -27.40 -9.79
N SER A 311 26.82 -28.57 -9.32
CA SER A 311 27.38 -28.78 -7.98
C SER A 311 28.54 -27.84 -7.65
N ILE A 312 29.43 -27.64 -8.63
CA ILE A 312 30.60 -26.76 -8.51
C ILE A 312 30.14 -25.30 -8.36
N LEU A 313 29.13 -24.87 -9.12
CA LEU A 313 28.54 -23.54 -9.02
C LEU A 313 27.88 -23.31 -7.65
N THR A 314 27.12 -24.29 -7.15
CA THR A 314 26.48 -24.17 -5.82
C THR A 314 27.52 -24.10 -4.71
N ARG A 315 28.61 -24.89 -4.77
CA ARG A 315 29.66 -24.88 -3.75
C ARG A 315 30.46 -23.57 -3.76
N THR A 316 30.84 -23.09 -4.94
CA THR A 316 31.52 -21.80 -5.11
C THR A 316 30.63 -20.63 -4.69
N MET A 317 29.33 -20.67 -4.98
CA MET A 317 28.37 -19.65 -4.51
C MET A 317 28.24 -19.63 -2.98
N VAL A 318 28.19 -20.80 -2.32
CA VAL A 318 28.13 -20.87 -0.85
C VAL A 318 29.43 -20.34 -0.22
N SER A 319 30.58 -20.68 -0.79
CA SER A 319 31.90 -20.14 -0.40
C SER A 319 31.91 -18.61 -0.54
N ALA A 320 31.51 -18.08 -1.70
CA ALA A 320 31.44 -16.65 -1.97
C ALA A 320 30.48 -15.89 -1.03
N VAL A 321 29.34 -16.49 -0.65
CA VAL A 321 28.39 -15.90 0.32
C VAL A 321 29.03 -15.76 1.70
N HIS A 322 29.81 -16.75 2.13
CA HIS A 322 30.50 -16.68 3.43
C HIS A 322 31.53 -15.54 3.43
N SER A 323 32.32 -15.42 2.36
CA SER A 323 33.30 -14.33 2.22
C SER A 323 32.63 -12.95 2.09
N PHE A 324 31.48 -12.87 1.41
CA PHE A 324 30.67 -11.65 1.30
C PHE A 324 30.11 -11.18 2.65
N TRP A 325 29.72 -12.11 3.54
CA TRP A 325 29.09 -11.77 4.82
C TRP A 325 30.00 -10.91 5.72
N THR A 326 31.29 -11.24 5.82
CA THR A 326 32.24 -10.48 6.66
C THR A 326 32.35 -9.02 6.20
N PHE A 327 32.40 -8.77 4.89
CA PHE A 327 32.45 -7.40 4.38
C PHE A 327 31.09 -6.69 4.45
N SER A 328 29.99 -7.42 4.33
CA SER A 328 28.64 -6.86 4.45
C SER A 328 28.43 -6.18 5.81
N VAL A 329 29.04 -6.70 6.88
CA VAL A 329 29.00 -6.06 8.21
C VAL A 329 29.69 -4.70 8.21
N ILE A 330 30.88 -4.60 7.59
CA ILE A 330 31.62 -3.33 7.49
C ILE A 330 30.82 -2.32 6.65
N PHE A 331 30.31 -2.76 5.50
CA PHE A 331 29.43 -1.96 4.66
C PHE A 331 28.22 -1.46 5.43
N ALA A 332 27.50 -2.34 6.15
CA ALA A 332 26.29 -1.97 6.89
C ALA A 332 26.57 -0.90 7.96
N VAL A 333 27.68 -1.00 8.69
CA VAL A 333 28.05 0.00 9.70
C VAL A 333 28.33 1.37 9.06
N VAL A 334 29.10 1.39 7.97
CA VAL A 334 29.42 2.63 7.24
C VAL A 334 28.15 3.22 6.61
N PHE A 335 27.35 2.40 5.95
CA PHE A 335 26.09 2.76 5.32
C PHE A 335 25.12 3.40 6.32
N VAL A 336 24.90 2.78 7.49
CA VAL A 336 24.01 3.33 8.53
C VAL A 336 24.58 4.62 9.11
N ALA A 337 25.90 4.72 9.30
CA ALA A 337 26.54 5.93 9.78
C ALA A 337 26.34 7.11 8.80
N PHE A 338 26.48 6.87 7.50
CA PHE A 338 26.20 7.88 6.48
C PHE A 338 24.71 8.21 6.38
N ALA A 339 23.81 7.22 6.43
CA ALA A 339 22.37 7.48 6.45
C ALA A 339 21.96 8.33 7.67
N ALA A 340 22.51 8.05 8.85
CA ALA A 340 22.29 8.86 10.04
C ALA A 340 22.87 10.27 9.88
N ALA A 341 24.08 10.41 9.32
CA ALA A 341 24.69 11.70 9.05
C ALA A 341 23.86 12.52 8.03
N GLY A 342 23.37 11.89 6.96
CA GLY A 342 22.49 12.53 5.98
C GLY A 342 21.18 12.99 6.60
N ASN A 343 20.55 12.16 7.45
CA ASN A 343 19.36 12.54 8.20
C ASN A 343 19.60 13.76 9.10
N VAL A 344 20.75 13.82 9.79
CA VAL A 344 21.11 14.96 10.65
C VAL A 344 21.43 16.22 9.83
N LEU A 345 22.06 16.07 8.67
CA LEU A 345 22.51 17.19 7.83
C LEU A 345 21.39 17.78 6.97
N PHE A 346 20.47 16.96 6.47
CA PHE A 346 19.49 17.36 5.45
C PHE A 346 18.03 17.12 5.85
N GLY A 347 17.78 16.39 6.95
CA GLY A 347 16.42 15.93 7.28
C GLY A 347 15.43 17.02 7.65
N ASP A 348 15.88 18.22 8.00
CA ASP A 348 15.02 19.38 8.26
C ASP A 348 14.55 20.08 6.98
N ARG A 349 15.22 19.87 5.84
CA ARG A 349 14.91 20.56 4.57
C ARG A 349 14.56 19.65 3.41
N VAL A 350 14.97 18.38 3.46
CA VAL A 350 14.87 17.46 2.33
C VAL A 350 14.13 16.21 2.77
N GLN A 351 12.99 15.92 2.13
CA GLN A 351 12.13 14.79 2.46
C GLN A 351 12.86 13.43 2.33
N ASP A 352 13.78 13.33 1.37
CA ASP A 352 14.64 12.15 1.16
C ASP A 352 15.50 11.80 2.38
N PHE A 353 15.74 12.77 3.28
CA PHE A 353 16.51 12.59 4.51
C PHE A 353 15.69 12.87 5.77
N SER A 354 14.36 13.00 5.70
CA SER A 354 13.50 13.41 6.83
C SER A 354 13.43 12.41 7.98
N SER A 355 13.67 11.13 7.68
CA SER A 355 13.73 10.06 8.66
C SER A 355 14.89 9.13 8.35
N LEU A 356 15.36 8.39 9.36
CA LEU A 356 16.46 7.45 9.19
C LEU A 356 16.18 6.41 8.09
N LEU A 357 14.93 5.94 7.97
CA LEU A 357 14.54 4.98 6.93
C LEU A 357 14.53 5.62 5.53
N ASN A 358 14.05 6.87 5.42
CA ASN A 358 14.11 7.62 4.16
C ASN A 358 15.57 7.87 3.77
N ALA A 359 16.41 8.30 4.71
CA ALA A 359 17.84 8.51 4.48
C ALA A 359 18.55 7.22 4.03
N MET A 360 18.22 6.06 4.61
CA MET A 360 18.73 4.76 4.14
C MET A 360 18.29 4.47 2.70
N LYS A 361 17.02 4.69 2.36
CA LYS A 361 16.52 4.55 0.98
C LYS A 361 17.28 5.46 0.02
N SER A 362 17.51 6.71 0.41
CA SER A 362 18.23 7.71 -0.38
C SER A 362 19.71 7.35 -0.57
N CYS A 363 20.37 6.82 0.46
CA CYS A 363 21.73 6.27 0.33
C CYS A 363 21.78 5.10 -0.66
N VAL A 364 20.81 4.16 -0.62
CA VAL A 364 20.72 3.09 -1.62
C VAL A 364 20.53 3.65 -3.03
N ASN A 365 19.62 4.62 -3.22
CA ASN A 365 19.42 5.26 -4.51
C ASN A 365 20.70 5.94 -5.02
N MET A 366 21.49 6.53 -4.11
CA MET A 366 22.78 7.14 -4.42
C MET A 366 23.83 6.11 -4.88
N ILE A 367 23.86 4.89 -4.31
CA ILE A 367 24.71 3.79 -4.80
C ILE A 367 24.39 3.44 -6.27
N TYR A 368 23.10 3.43 -6.63
CA TYR A 368 22.65 3.10 -7.98
C TYR A 368 22.65 4.29 -8.95
N GLY A 369 23.01 5.49 -8.48
CA GLY A 369 23.02 6.71 -9.29
C GLY A 369 21.62 7.26 -9.63
N ASP A 370 20.59 6.84 -8.90
CA ASP A 370 19.20 7.29 -9.06
C ASP A 370 18.84 8.45 -8.12
N PHE A 371 19.79 8.87 -7.28
CA PHE A 371 19.59 10.01 -6.37
C PHE A 371 19.75 11.34 -7.11
N ASP A 372 18.74 12.20 -7.01
CA ASP A 372 18.78 13.56 -7.54
C ASP A 372 19.62 14.49 -6.65
N PHE A 373 20.85 14.78 -7.07
CA PHE A 373 21.72 15.70 -6.35
C PHE A 373 21.17 17.12 -6.29
N ASP A 374 20.30 17.53 -7.22
CA ASP A 374 19.68 18.85 -7.20
C ASP A 374 18.82 19.06 -5.95
N SER A 375 18.36 17.99 -5.29
CA SER A 375 17.59 18.06 -4.03
C SER A 375 18.38 18.63 -2.85
N ILE A 376 19.71 18.47 -2.84
CA ILE A 376 20.59 18.90 -1.72
C ILE A 376 21.58 20.00 -2.14
N LYS A 377 21.71 20.31 -3.43
CA LYS A 377 22.79 21.17 -3.96
C LYS A 377 22.86 22.56 -3.32
N ASP A 378 21.71 23.10 -2.91
CA ASP A 378 21.61 24.46 -2.36
C ASP A 378 22.09 24.55 -0.90
N ILE A 379 22.52 23.42 -0.33
CA ILE A 379 23.03 23.31 1.03
C ILE A 379 24.57 23.24 1.00
N ASP A 380 25.26 24.14 1.70
CA ASP A 380 26.71 24.34 1.58
C ASP A 380 27.57 23.07 1.79
N TYR A 381 27.16 22.18 2.70
CA TYR A 381 27.89 20.94 3.02
C TYR A 381 27.48 19.73 2.17
N SER A 382 26.51 19.89 1.25
CA SER A 382 25.99 18.82 0.39
C SER A 382 27.07 18.18 -0.47
N VAL A 383 27.92 18.99 -1.09
CA VAL A 383 29.01 18.54 -1.97
C VAL A 383 29.98 17.64 -1.20
N VAL A 384 30.40 18.06 -0.01
CA VAL A 384 31.35 17.29 0.80
C VAL A 384 30.72 15.97 1.25
N TYR A 385 29.48 16.01 1.74
CA TYR A 385 28.75 14.80 2.12
C TYR A 385 28.63 13.82 0.94
N TYR A 386 28.08 14.28 -0.18
CA TYR A 386 27.83 13.47 -1.37
C TYR A 386 29.11 12.84 -1.92
N TRP A 387 30.16 13.64 -2.15
CA TRP A 387 31.42 13.11 -2.67
C TRP A 387 32.14 12.21 -1.66
N SER A 388 32.05 12.50 -0.35
CA SER A 388 32.63 11.62 0.67
C SER A 388 31.91 10.26 0.74
N TYR A 389 30.58 10.25 0.60
CA TYR A 389 29.79 9.03 0.51
C TYR A 389 30.14 8.26 -0.76
N MET A 390 30.10 8.90 -1.92
CA MET A 390 30.42 8.27 -3.21
C MET A 390 31.84 7.68 -3.22
N ALA A 391 32.82 8.41 -2.69
CA ALA A 391 34.19 7.92 -2.57
C ALA A 391 34.26 6.70 -1.61
N MET A 392 33.67 6.81 -0.42
CA MET A 392 33.65 5.73 0.57
C MET A 392 32.98 4.47 0.00
N GLU A 393 31.79 4.60 -0.58
CA GLU A 393 31.07 3.50 -1.21
C GLU A 393 31.87 2.85 -2.32
N THR A 394 32.48 3.66 -3.20
CA THR A 394 33.34 3.13 -4.26
C THR A 394 34.49 2.31 -3.69
N PHE A 395 35.18 2.80 -2.65
CA PHE A 395 36.28 2.05 -2.03
C PHE A 395 35.79 0.78 -1.31
N VAL A 396 34.68 0.85 -0.57
CA VAL A 396 34.13 -0.30 0.15
C VAL A 396 33.64 -1.36 -0.84
N LEU A 397 32.85 -0.98 -1.86
CA LEU A 397 32.32 -1.91 -2.86
C LEU A 397 33.43 -2.52 -3.73
N LEU A 398 34.45 -1.75 -4.12
CA LEU A 398 35.61 -2.29 -4.84
C LEU A 398 36.39 -3.31 -3.99
N ASN A 399 36.54 -3.05 -2.68
CA ASN A 399 37.22 -3.98 -1.78
C ASN A 399 36.46 -5.30 -1.64
N ILE A 400 35.12 -5.29 -1.71
CA ILE A 400 34.29 -6.50 -1.70
C ILE A 400 34.49 -7.31 -2.98
N VAL A 401 34.40 -6.65 -4.14
CA VAL A 401 34.59 -7.32 -5.44
C VAL A 401 36.00 -7.90 -5.55
N LEU A 402 37.03 -7.16 -5.14
CA LEU A 402 38.41 -7.64 -5.12
C LEU A 402 38.57 -8.83 -4.18
N ALA A 403 37.98 -8.77 -2.98
CA ALA A 403 38.05 -9.87 -2.03
C ALA A 403 37.41 -11.15 -2.58
N ILE A 404 36.22 -11.06 -3.18
CA ILE A 404 35.53 -12.21 -3.82
C ILE A 404 36.37 -12.76 -4.97
N VAL A 405 36.94 -11.89 -5.81
CA VAL A 405 37.79 -12.32 -6.93
C VAL A 405 39.06 -12.99 -6.42
N VAL A 406 39.74 -12.42 -5.43
CA VAL A 406 40.96 -12.99 -4.86
C VAL A 406 40.70 -14.34 -4.20
N ASP A 407 39.61 -14.47 -3.43
CA ASP A 407 39.20 -15.73 -2.81
C ASP A 407 38.89 -16.79 -3.88
N ALA A 408 38.18 -16.41 -4.95
CA ALA A 408 37.91 -17.28 -6.09
C ALA A 408 39.15 -17.66 -6.94
N TYR A 409 40.25 -16.91 -6.84
CA TYR A 409 41.53 -17.27 -7.46
C TYR A 409 42.42 -18.13 -6.55
N GLN A 410 42.15 -18.14 -5.24
CA GLN A 410 42.91 -18.91 -4.25
C GLN A 410 42.30 -20.28 -3.95
N GLU A 411 40.99 -20.45 -4.22
CA GLU A 411 40.26 -21.73 -4.23
C GLU A 411 40.38 -22.45 -5.59
#